data_AF-A0A922K5N5-F1
#
_entry.id   AF-A0A922K5N5-F1
#
_cell.length_a   1.000
_cell.length_b   1.000
_cell.length_c   1.000
_cell.angle_alpha   90.00
_cell.angle_beta   90.00
_cell.angle_gamma   90.00
#
_symmetry.space_group_name_H-M   'P 1'
#
loop_
_entity.id
_entity.type
_entity.pdbx_description
1 polymer ?
#
loop_
_entity_poly.entity_id
_entity_poly.type
_entity_poly.pdbx_seq_one_letter_code
_entity_poly.pdbx_strand_id
1 'polypeptide(L)'
;MRQDVGDDHDDERDHLDADCAVCLSQIFQHEKFRVLPACKHGFHVQCIDTWLKNNPTCPLCRRIITPLPTKLQRRHDDDDDDHCFPSFLLFLLRQSLPRWMENLDPAELTLTICDYLFEF
;
A
#
# COMPACT_ATOMS: atom_id res chain seq x y z
N MET A 1 -45.93 1.76 42.49
CA MET A 1 -44.60 2.37 42.60
C MET A 1 -43.81 2.02 41.34
N ARG A 2 -43.22 3.05 40.71
CA ARG A 2 -41.94 3.14 39.95
C ARG A 2 -41.50 1.93 39.11
N GLN A 3 -41.42 2.10 37.79
CA GLN A 3 -40.18 2.27 36.98
C GLN A 3 -39.49 0.90 36.79
N ASP A 4 -39.16 0.47 35.58
CA ASP A 4 -38.08 0.96 34.71
C ASP A 4 -38.40 0.51 33.27
N VAL A 5 -38.48 1.43 32.29
CA VAL A 5 -37.39 1.76 31.35
C VAL A 5 -36.64 0.52 30.83
N GLY A 6 -36.87 0.23 29.56
CA GLY A 6 -36.08 -0.67 28.73
C GLY A 6 -36.33 -0.29 27.27
N ASP A 7 -36.19 1.00 26.97
CA ASP A 7 -35.99 1.51 25.62
C ASP A 7 -34.50 1.49 25.39
N ASP A 8 -34.02 0.49 24.67
CA ASP A 8 -32.75 0.52 23.96
C ASP A 8 -32.95 -0.40 22.76
N HIS A 9 -33.62 0.13 21.74
CA HIS A 9 -33.43 -0.37 20.39
C HIS A 9 -31.97 -0.11 20.03
N ASP A 10 -31.13 -1.09 20.31
CA ASP A 10 -29.77 -1.20 19.80
C ASP A 10 -29.86 -1.33 18.26
N ASP A 11 -30.03 -0.18 17.60
CA ASP A 11 -29.81 0.00 16.17
C ASP A 11 -28.33 -0.30 15.91
N GLU A 12 -28.01 -1.59 15.82
CA GLU A 12 -26.83 -2.15 15.20
C GLU A 12 -26.91 -1.88 13.70
N ARG A 13 -26.93 -0.60 13.35
CA ARG A 13 -26.67 -0.14 12.00
C ARG A 13 -25.17 -0.03 11.91
N ASP A 14 -24.57 -1.00 11.24
CA ASP A 14 -23.24 -0.96 10.62
C ASP A 14 -23.06 0.35 9.83
N HIS A 15 -22.89 1.44 10.56
CA HIS A 15 -22.47 2.72 10.07
C HIS A 15 -20.96 2.56 9.88
N LEU A 16 -20.60 2.04 8.71
CA LEU A 16 -19.26 2.10 8.12
C LEU A 16 -18.93 3.56 7.79
N ASP A 17 -19.02 4.42 8.80
CA ASP A 17 -18.83 5.85 8.73
C ASP A 17 -17.33 6.10 8.62
N ALA A 18 -16.87 6.28 7.38
CA ALA A 18 -15.51 6.71 7.14
C ALA A 18 -15.41 8.20 7.46
N ASP A 19 -14.64 8.58 8.47
CA ASP A 19 -14.34 9.99 8.74
C ASP A 19 -13.19 10.50 7.88
N CYS A 20 -13.34 11.72 7.35
CA CYS A 20 -12.27 12.38 6.63
C CYS A 20 -11.27 12.99 7.61
N ALA A 21 -10.08 12.40 7.76
CA ALA A 21 -9.07 12.88 8.71
C ALA A 21 -8.46 14.27 8.38
N VAL A 22 -8.86 14.89 7.26
CA VAL A 22 -8.42 16.25 6.89
C VAL A 22 -9.36 17.32 7.43
N CYS A 23 -10.68 17.13 7.30
CA CYS A 23 -11.69 18.07 7.81
C CYS A 23 -12.36 17.61 9.11
N LEU A 24 -12.07 16.39 9.57
CA LEU A 24 -12.64 15.75 10.76
C LEU A 24 -14.17 15.63 10.71
N SER A 25 -14.72 15.53 9.51
CA SER A 25 -16.15 15.31 9.27
C SER A 25 -16.38 13.95 8.62
N GLN A 26 -17.54 13.38 8.93
CA GLN A 26 -18.04 12.14 8.36
C GLN A 26 -18.15 12.24 6.83
N ILE A 27 -17.81 11.15 6.15
CA ILE A 27 -18.00 11.00 4.70
C ILE A 27 -19.35 10.32 4.47
N PHE A 28 -20.30 11.05 3.90
CA PHE A 28 -21.61 10.50 3.59
C PHE A 28 -21.65 9.80 2.22
N GLN A 29 -22.59 8.87 2.03
CA GLN A 29 -22.76 8.13 0.75
C GLN A 29 -22.96 9.04 -0.48
N HIS A 30 -23.50 10.25 -0.28
CA HIS A 30 -23.75 11.21 -1.35
C HIS A 30 -22.56 12.15 -1.62
N GLU A 31 -21.48 12.06 -0.84
CA GLU A 31 -20.30 12.88 -0.98
C GLU A 31 -19.24 12.21 -1.86
N LYS A 32 -18.48 13.03 -2.59
CA LYS A 32 -17.36 12.53 -3.38
C LYS A 32 -16.16 12.29 -2.47
N PHE A 33 -15.73 11.04 -2.37
CA PHE A 33 -14.50 10.66 -1.69
C PHE A 33 -13.53 9.93 -2.63
N ARG A 34 -12.26 9.91 -2.26
CA ARG A 34 -11.20 9.16 -2.95
C ARG A 34 -10.49 8.27 -1.96
N VAL A 35 -10.26 7.02 -2.38
CA VAL A 35 -9.43 6.05 -1.66
C VAL A 35 -8.05 6.01 -2.30
N LEU A 36 -7.01 6.15 -1.48
CA LEU A 36 -5.64 6.12 -1.98
C LEU A 36 -5.21 4.68 -2.29
N PRO A 37 -4.71 4.37 -3.50
CA PRO A 37 -4.42 2.99 -3.90
C PRO A 37 -3.29 2.34 -3.07
N ALA A 38 -2.34 3.14 -2.59
CA ALA A 38 -1.16 2.64 -1.87
C ALA A 38 -1.44 2.21 -0.42
N CYS A 39 -2.52 2.69 0.20
CA CYS A 39 -2.83 2.45 1.62
C CYS A 39 -4.32 2.27 1.94
N LYS A 40 -5.22 2.43 0.97
CA LYS A 40 -6.67 2.27 1.09
C LYS A 40 -7.37 3.25 2.06
N HIS A 41 -6.72 4.33 2.47
CA HIS A 41 -7.36 5.39 3.25
C HIS A 41 -8.26 6.28 2.38
N GLY A 42 -9.46 6.58 2.89
CA GLY A 42 -10.48 7.40 2.24
C GLY A 42 -10.51 8.84 2.78
N PHE A 43 -10.76 9.80 1.89
CA PHE A 43 -10.89 11.22 2.20
C PHE A 43 -11.86 11.88 1.22
N HIS A 44 -12.49 13.00 1.59
CA HIS A 44 -13.21 13.82 0.60
C HIS A 44 -12.29 14.25 -0.53
N VAL A 45 -12.79 14.24 -1.77
CA VAL A 45 -12.01 14.59 -2.96
C VAL A 45 -11.37 15.98 -2.82
N GLN A 46 -12.14 16.97 -2.38
CA GLN A 46 -11.64 18.34 -2.21
C GLN A 46 -10.54 18.43 -1.14
N CYS A 47 -10.70 17.70 -0.04
CA CYS A 47 -9.74 17.67 1.07
C CYS A 47 -8.41 17.05 0.63
N ILE A 48 -8.46 15.86 0.00
CA ILE A 48 -7.23 15.19 -0.44
C ILE A 48 -6.57 15.94 -1.60
N ASP A 49 -7.32 16.45 -2.57
CA ASP A 49 -6.73 17.22 -3.68
C ASP A 49 -6.04 18.50 -3.19
N THR A 50 -6.58 19.16 -2.16
CA THR A 50 -5.93 20.33 -1.56
C THR A 50 -4.65 19.95 -0.81
N TRP A 51 -4.68 18.85 -0.06
CA TRP A 51 -3.51 18.35 0.66
C TRP A 51 -2.37 17.97 -0.27
N LEU A 52 -2.67 17.27 -1.37
CA LEU A 52 -1.68 16.77 -2.33
C LEU A 52 -0.99 17.83 -3.18
N LYS A 53 -1.51 19.07 -3.20
CA LYS A 53 -0.81 20.20 -3.82
C LYS A 53 0.54 20.49 -3.16
N ASN A 54 0.62 20.29 -1.83
CA ASN A 54 1.80 20.62 -1.04
C ASN A 54 2.49 19.39 -0.45
N ASN A 55 1.77 18.27 -0.30
CA ASN A 55 2.29 17.08 0.38
C ASN A 55 1.97 15.82 -0.43
N PRO A 56 2.94 15.15 -1.07
CA PRO A 56 2.70 13.95 -1.88
C PRO A 56 2.50 12.67 -1.02
N THR A 57 1.94 12.79 0.18
CA THR A 57 1.84 11.72 1.17
C THR A 57 0.44 11.62 1.76
N CYS A 58 0.02 10.41 2.12
CA CYS A 58 -1.24 10.18 2.84
C CYS A 58 -1.26 10.92 4.20
N PRO A 59 -2.33 11.68 4.52
CA PRO A 59 -2.48 12.36 5.82
C PRO A 59 -2.46 11.41 7.03
N LEU A 60 -2.94 10.17 6.87
CA LEU A 60 -3.06 9.21 7.97
C LEU A 60 -1.76 8.42 8.22
N CYS A 61 -1.17 7.86 7.17
CA CYS A 61 -0.04 6.93 7.32
C CYS A 61 1.27 7.41 6.69
N ARG A 62 1.30 8.64 6.14
CA ARG A 62 2.48 9.27 5.52
C ARG A 62 3.09 8.51 4.33
N ARG A 63 2.41 7.48 3.82
CA ARG A 63 2.84 6.76 2.62
C ARG A 63 2.78 7.68 1.40
N ILE A 64 3.85 7.67 0.60
CA ILE A 64 3.95 8.46 -0.64
C ILE A 64 2.89 7.97 -1.64
N ILE A 65 2.20 8.92 -2.27
CA ILE A 65 1.21 8.66 -3.30
C ILE A 65 1.89 8.88 -4.64
N THR A 66 2.55 7.84 -5.12
CA THR A 66 3.10 7.86 -6.48
C THR A 66 1.95 7.68 -7.45
N PRO A 67 1.78 8.52 -8.48
CA PRO A 67 0.90 8.18 -9.59
C PRO A 67 1.49 6.92 -10.22
N LEU A 68 0.84 5.77 -10.02
CA LEU A 68 1.13 4.63 -10.86
C LEU A 68 0.83 5.09 -12.29
N PRO A 69 1.71 4.90 -13.28
CA PRO A 69 1.33 5.15 -14.65
C PRO A 69 0.14 4.24 -14.94
N THR A 70 -1.05 4.82 -15.02
CA THR A 70 -2.22 4.12 -15.53
C THR A 70 -1.80 3.63 -16.91
N LYS A 71 -1.52 2.33 -17.03
CA LYS A 71 -1.28 1.70 -18.32
C LYS A 71 -2.43 2.18 -19.19
N LEU A 72 -2.13 2.99 -20.21
CA LEU A 72 -3.05 3.22 -21.32
C LEU A 72 -3.43 1.82 -21.79
N GLN A 73 -4.62 1.34 -21.42
CA GLN A 73 -5.16 0.09 -21.94
C GLN A 73 -5.46 0.33 -23.41
N ARG A 74 -4.42 0.20 -24.25
CA ARG A 74 -4.57 -0.16 -25.65
C ARG A 74 -5.28 -1.51 -25.66
N ARG A 75 -6.43 -1.57 -26.35
CA ARG A 75 -7.06 -2.84 -26.69
C ARG A 75 -6.04 -3.68 -27.47
N HIS A 76 -5.81 -4.88 -27.01
CA HIS A 76 -5.33 -5.99 -27.81
C HIS A 76 -6.15 -7.18 -27.30
N ASP A 77 -7.34 -7.33 -27.88
CA ASP A 77 -7.88 -8.65 -28.15
C ASP A 77 -6.97 -9.20 -29.25
N ASP A 78 -6.26 -10.30 -28.96
CA ASP A 78 -5.71 -11.31 -29.89
C ASP A 78 -4.65 -12.13 -29.11
N ASP A 79 -5.07 -13.35 -28.78
CA ASP A 79 -4.33 -14.62 -28.81
C ASP A 79 -3.16 -14.94 -27.85
N ASP A 80 -3.20 -16.23 -27.48
CA ASP A 80 -2.31 -17.02 -26.63
C ASP A 80 -0.82 -16.82 -26.90
N ASP A 81 -0.03 -16.74 -25.82
CA ASP A 81 1.25 -17.45 -25.77
C ASP A 81 1.75 -17.58 -24.32
N ASP A 82 1.94 -18.84 -23.95
CA ASP A 82 2.79 -19.34 -22.89
C ASP A 82 3.98 -18.41 -22.58
N HIS A 83 4.27 -18.22 -21.28
CA HIS A 83 5.62 -18.31 -20.67
C HIS A 83 5.60 -17.73 -19.25
N CYS A 84 4.98 -18.51 -18.36
CA CYS A 84 5.37 -18.55 -16.96
C CYS A 84 6.70 -19.31 -16.86
N PHE A 85 7.82 -18.60 -16.68
CA PHE A 85 9.18 -18.98 -16.19
C PHE A 85 10.23 -18.22 -17.04
N PRO A 86 11.09 -17.31 -16.51
CA PRO A 86 11.74 -17.36 -15.20
C PRO A 86 12.06 -15.95 -14.57
N SER A 87 11.22 -15.42 -13.68
CA SER A 87 11.62 -14.34 -12.75
C SER A 87 11.49 -14.75 -11.28
N PHE A 88 10.90 -15.92 -11.02
CA PHE A 88 10.68 -16.41 -9.66
C PHE A 88 11.96 -16.96 -9.02
N LEU A 89 12.91 -17.47 -9.82
CA LEU A 89 14.22 -17.92 -9.33
C LEU A 89 15.19 -16.77 -9.00
N LEU A 90 15.09 -15.63 -9.69
CA LEU A 90 15.83 -14.40 -9.32
C LEU A 90 15.29 -13.78 -8.01
N PHE A 91 14.00 -13.96 -7.74
CA PHE A 91 13.39 -13.46 -6.51
C PHE A 91 13.77 -14.32 -5.29
N LEU A 92 13.93 -15.64 -5.45
CA LEU A 92 14.33 -16.53 -4.36
C LEU A 92 15.84 -16.52 -4.06
N LEU A 93 16.70 -16.21 -5.03
CA LEU A 93 18.13 -15.96 -4.78
C LEU A 93 18.38 -14.68 -3.97
N ARG A 94 17.45 -13.72 -3.98
CA ARG A 94 17.56 -12.48 -3.19
C ARG A 94 17.14 -12.63 -1.73
N GLN A 95 16.44 -13.71 -1.36
CA GLN A 95 15.86 -13.87 -0.02
C GLN A 95 16.65 -14.79 0.93
N SER A 96 17.82 -15.29 0.53
CA SER A 96 18.66 -16.15 1.38
C SER A 96 19.95 -15.49 1.88
N LEU A 97 20.16 -14.19 1.66
CA LEU A 97 21.33 -13.48 2.18
C LEU A 97 21.06 -13.01 3.63
N PRO A 98 21.81 -13.48 4.63
CA PRO A 98 21.60 -13.08 6.02
C PRO A 98 22.03 -11.61 6.26
N ARG A 99 21.39 -10.93 7.24
CA ARG A 99 21.51 -9.50 7.59
C ARG A 99 22.90 -8.98 8.02
N TRP A 100 23.99 -9.73 7.86
CA TRP A 100 25.34 -9.27 8.24
C TRP A 100 26.07 -8.53 7.10
N MET A 101 25.47 -8.43 5.92
CA MET A 101 26.14 -7.97 4.72
C MET A 101 25.87 -6.49 4.35
N GLU A 102 25.20 -5.73 5.22
CA GLU A 102 24.88 -4.30 4.97
C GLU A 102 25.89 -3.32 5.59
N ASN A 103 27.00 -3.78 6.19
CA ASN A 103 27.99 -2.92 6.86
C ASN A 103 29.47 -3.24 6.53
N LEU A 104 29.77 -3.93 5.43
CA LEU A 104 31.16 -4.25 5.05
C LEU A 104 31.65 -3.37 3.89
N ASP A 105 32.86 -2.82 4.06
CA ASP A 105 33.57 -1.94 3.12
C ASP A 105 33.76 -2.61 1.74
N PRO A 106 33.55 -1.90 0.61
CA PRO A 106 33.69 -2.45 -0.74
C PRO A 106 35.05 -3.07 -1.09
N ALA A 107 36.09 -2.88 -0.28
CA ALA A 107 37.44 -3.39 -0.54
C ALA A 107 37.75 -4.81 -0.01
N GLU A 108 36.90 -5.42 0.83
CA GLU A 108 37.16 -6.75 1.44
C GLU A 108 36.34 -7.90 0.82
N LEU A 109 35.45 -7.61 -0.15
CA LEU A 109 34.58 -8.63 -0.79
C LEU A 109 35.31 -9.56 -1.77
N THR A 110 36.50 -9.20 -2.25
CA THR A 110 37.22 -9.99 -3.26
C THR A 110 37.95 -11.20 -2.68
N LEU A 111 38.40 -11.15 -1.42
CA LEU A 111 39.12 -12.28 -0.81
C LEU A 111 38.18 -13.37 -0.30
N THR A 112 37.01 -13.02 0.25
CA THR A 112 36.04 -14.01 0.75
C THR A 112 35.35 -14.79 -0.37
N ILE A 113 35.18 -14.20 -1.55
CA ILE A 113 34.64 -14.88 -2.73
C ILE A 113 35.70 -15.78 -3.38
N CYS A 114 36.99 -15.41 -3.31
CA CYS A 114 38.08 -16.23 -3.85
C CYS A 114 38.38 -17.47 -3.01
N ASP A 115 38.27 -17.42 -1.68
CA ASP A 115 38.43 -18.62 -0.84
C ASP A 115 37.27 -19.62 -1.00
N TYR A 116 36.07 -19.16 -1.37
CA TYR A 116 34.91 -20.03 -1.59
C TYR A 116 34.81 -20.65 -2.99
N LEU A 117 35.54 -20.12 -3.99
CA LEU A 117 35.48 -20.62 -5.37
C LEU A 117 36.63 -21.58 -5.75
N PHE A 118 37.52 -21.96 -4.81
CA PHE A 118 38.59 -22.94 -5.08
C PHE A 118 38.49 -24.26 -4.28
N GLU A 119 37.41 -24.47 -3.51
CA GLU A 119 37.11 -25.78 -2.88
C GLU A 119 35.68 -26.27 -3.18
N PHE A 120 35.26 -26.19 -4.45
CA PHE A 120 34.20 -27.05 -5.01
C PHE A 120 34.41 -27.32 -6.51
#